data_AF-A0A2E6VI61-F1
#
_entry.id   AF-A0A2E6VI61-F1
#
_cell.length_a   1.000
_cell.length_b   1.000
_cell.length_c   1.000
_cell.angle_alpha   90.00
_cell.angle_beta   90.00
_cell.angle_gamma   90.00
#
_symmetry.space_group_name_H-M   'P 1'
#
loop_
_entity.id
_entity.type
_entity.pdbx_description
1 polymer ?
#
loop_
_entity_poly.entity_id
_entity_poly.type
_entity_poly.pdbx_seq_one_letter_code
_entity_poly.pdbx_strand_id
1 'polypeptide(L)'
;MIYENTQTISRNWRMVFLTVCFLFILGPNIAAGSFASKGVSWILIAAVFVIYFAFIRPFMSATTVVTFEYFEFRFAYGWPRTRLPRSEILSQEITEISGWVGTGIRGVSGGWLWRVWGRSCVEIRKANGKRLVVGTNDPEGLSRALNS
;
A
#
# COMPACT_ATOMS: atom_id res chain seq x y z
N MET A 1 16.42 -17.04 -1.17
CA MET A 1 15.70 -15.80 -0.85
C MET A 1 16.63 -14.96 0.01
N ILE A 2 16.90 -13.70 -0.36
CA ILE A 2 17.93 -12.86 0.28
C ILE A 2 17.29 -11.95 1.35
N TYR A 3 16.10 -11.43 1.06
CA TYR A 3 15.40 -10.50 1.91
C TYR A 3 13.89 -10.65 1.72
N GLU A 4 13.16 -10.59 2.83
CA GLU A 4 11.71 -10.48 2.85
C GLU A 4 11.30 -9.56 4.00
N ASN A 5 10.52 -8.53 3.68
CA ASN A 5 9.97 -7.64 4.69
C ASN A 5 8.51 -7.31 4.37
N THR A 6 7.63 -7.46 5.35
CA THR A 6 6.21 -7.12 5.23
C THR A 6 5.91 -5.90 6.09
N GLN A 7 5.54 -4.80 5.44
CA GLN A 7 5.03 -3.61 6.10
C GLN A 7 3.50 -3.63 6.16
N THR A 8 2.95 -3.19 7.28
CA THR A 8 1.50 -3.10 7.50
C THR A 8 1.17 -1.77 8.16
N ILE A 9 0.06 -1.15 7.77
CA ILE A 9 -0.52 -0.06 8.56
C ILE A 9 -0.86 -0.59 9.97
N SER A 10 -0.61 0.25 10.99
CA SER A 10 -0.89 -0.11 12.38
C SER A 10 -2.33 -0.59 12.58
N ARG A 11 -2.50 -1.60 13.43
CA ARG A 11 -3.82 -2.15 13.76
C ARG A 11 -4.78 -1.06 14.27
N ASN A 12 -4.27 -0.10 15.03
CA ASN A 12 -5.04 0.99 15.60
C ASN A 12 -5.64 1.89 14.51
N TRP A 13 -4.86 2.28 13.50
CA TRP A 13 -5.36 3.06 12.38
C TRP A 13 -6.43 2.32 11.57
N ARG A 14 -6.27 1.00 11.38
CA ARG A 14 -7.30 0.17 10.73
C ARG A 14 -8.60 0.15 11.52
N MET A 15 -8.53 0.00 12.84
CA MET A 15 -9.70 0.01 13.72
C MET A 15 -10.38 1.38 13.72
N VAL A 16 -9.62 2.47 13.84
CA VAL A 16 -10.16 3.84 13.78
C VAL A 16 -10.90 4.09 12.47
N PHE A 17 -10.32 3.70 11.32
CA PHE A 17 -10.98 3.84 10.02
C PHE A 17 -12.33 3.10 9.98
N LEU A 18 -12.36 1.84 10.43
CA LEU A 18 -13.60 1.05 10.45
C LEU A 18 -14.65 1.63 11.41
N THR A 19 -14.25 2.10 12.58
CA THR A 19 -15.16 2.75 13.54
C THR A 19 -15.75 4.02 12.96
N VAL A 20 -14.94 4.87 12.30
CA VAL A 20 -15.43 6.09 11.65
C VAL A 20 -16.41 5.77 10.52
N CYS A 21 -16.10 4.80 9.66
CA CYS A 21 -17.03 4.34 8.63
C CYS A 21 -18.34 3.84 9.23
N PHE A 22 -18.27 3.06 10.31
CA PHE A 22 -19.46 2.55 11.00
C PHE A 22 -20.31 3.69 11.57
N LEU A 23 -19.70 4.66 12.27
CA LEU A 23 -20.39 5.83 12.80
C LEU A 23 -21.01 6.70 11.70
N PHE A 24 -20.34 6.83 10.54
CA PHE A 24 -20.86 7.59 9.41
C PHE A 24 -22.10 6.93 8.78
N ILE A 25 -22.17 5.59 8.79
CA ILE A 25 -23.35 4.86 8.33
C ILE A 25 -24.46 4.93 9.38
N LEU A 26 -24.15 4.74 10.66
CA LEU A 26 -25.15 4.65 11.73
C LEU A 26 -25.71 6.02 12.15
N GLY A 27 -24.87 7.05 12.23
CA GLY A 27 -25.20 8.37 12.76
C GLY A 27 -26.40 9.04 12.08
N PRO A 28 -26.45 9.13 10.74
CA PRO A 28 -27.59 9.69 10.03
C PRO A 28 -28.89 8.89 10.26
N ASN A 29 -28.82 7.57 10.38
CA ASN A 29 -29.99 6.71 10.64
C ASN A 29 -30.56 6.93 12.05
N ILE A 30 -29.69 7.16 13.04
CA ILE A 30 -30.11 7.46 14.42
C ILE A 30 -30.70 8.87 14.50
N ALA A 31 -30.03 9.87 13.92
CA ALA A 31 -30.44 11.27 13.99
C ALA A 31 -31.77 11.55 13.26
N ALA A 32 -32.02 10.86 12.13
CA ALA A 32 -33.24 11.05 11.35
C ALA A 32 -34.48 10.39 11.97
N GLY A 33 -34.34 9.56 13.02
CA GLY A 33 -35.41 8.71 13.56
C GLY A 33 -35.96 7.68 12.55
N SER A 34 -35.51 7.76 11.30
CA SER A 34 -35.77 6.85 10.20
C SER A 34 -34.64 5.85 10.17
N PHE A 35 -34.89 4.65 10.67
CA PHE A 35 -34.30 3.49 10.01
C PHE A 35 -34.88 3.53 8.59
N ALA A 36 -34.14 4.12 7.63
CA ALA A 36 -34.42 3.94 6.22
C ALA A 36 -34.80 2.47 6.02
N SER A 37 -35.88 2.20 5.25
CA SER A 37 -36.52 0.87 5.16
C SER A 37 -35.48 -0.24 5.34
N LYS A 38 -35.66 -1.15 6.32
CA LYS A 38 -34.58 -2.01 6.85
C LYS A 38 -33.59 -2.51 5.78
N GLY A 39 -34.08 -2.88 4.58
CA GLY A 39 -33.27 -3.23 3.41
C GLY A 39 -32.21 -2.22 2.95
N VAL A 40 -32.51 -0.92 2.86
CA VAL A 40 -31.58 0.13 2.42
C VAL A 40 -30.38 0.26 3.37
N SER A 41 -30.59 0.13 4.68
CA SER A 41 -29.52 0.19 5.69
C SER A 41 -28.54 -0.99 5.57
N TRP A 42 -29.04 -2.22 5.39
CA TRP A 42 -28.20 -3.41 5.22
C TRP A 42 -27.41 -3.39 3.90
N ILE A 43 -28.00 -2.88 2.82
CA ILE A 43 -27.31 -2.74 1.52
C ILE A 43 -26.15 -1.75 1.65
N LEU A 44 -26.34 -0.62 2.33
CA LEU A 44 -25.28 0.37 2.55
C LEU A 44 -24.13 -0.19 3.41
N ILE A 45 -24.46 -0.91 4.48
CA ILE A 45 -23.46 -1.59 5.33
C ILE A 45 -22.66 -2.59 4.49
N ALA A 46 -23.36 -3.46 3.76
CA ALA A 46 -22.72 -4.46 2.90
C ALA A 46 -21.82 -3.80 1.84
N ALA A 47 -22.29 -2.73 1.19
CA ALA A 47 -21.52 -1.99 0.19
C ALA A 47 -20.23 -1.41 0.78
N VAL A 48 -20.27 -0.82 1.98
CA VAL A 48 -19.06 -0.27 2.62
C VAL A 48 -18.07 -1.38 2.98
N PHE A 49 -18.54 -2.52 3.50
CA PHE A 49 -17.66 -3.65 3.76
C PHE A 49 -17.03 -4.21 2.49
N VAL A 50 -17.81 -4.37 1.42
CA VAL A 50 -17.30 -4.80 0.11
C VAL A 50 -16.25 -3.82 -0.39
N ILE A 51 -16.52 -2.51 -0.34
CA ILE A 51 -15.56 -1.49 -0.77
C ILE A 51 -14.28 -1.56 0.07
N TYR A 52 -14.40 -1.68 1.39
CA TYR A 52 -13.26 -1.77 2.29
C TYR A 52 -12.39 -3.00 1.98
N PHE A 53 -12.98 -4.20 1.92
CA PHE A 53 -12.23 -5.43 1.71
C PHE A 53 -11.68 -5.57 0.30
N ALA A 54 -12.42 -5.10 -0.72
CA ALA A 54 -12.01 -5.21 -2.12
C ALA A 54 -11.00 -4.13 -2.54
N PHE A 55 -11.16 -2.88 -2.09
CA PHE A 55 -10.36 -1.76 -2.63
C PHE A 55 -9.41 -1.13 -1.62
N ILE A 56 -9.76 -1.08 -0.33
CA ILE A 56 -8.94 -0.38 0.67
C ILE A 56 -7.93 -1.34 1.30
N ARG A 57 -8.40 -2.50 1.77
CA ARG A 57 -7.62 -3.49 2.50
C ARG A 57 -6.37 -3.99 1.76
N PRO A 58 -6.36 -4.18 0.42
CA PRO A 58 -5.17 -4.59 -0.31
C PRO A 58 -3.99 -3.62 -0.12
N PHE A 59 -4.25 -2.31 -0.13
CA PHE A 59 -3.20 -1.29 -0.08
C PHE A 59 -2.71 -0.98 1.35
N MET A 60 -3.27 -1.62 2.38
CA MET A 60 -2.87 -1.41 3.78
C MET A 60 -1.66 -2.24 4.21
N SER A 61 -1.15 -3.12 3.36
CA SER A 61 0.05 -3.91 3.60
C SER A 61 0.75 -4.22 2.28
N ALA A 62 2.06 -4.39 2.35
CA ALA A 62 2.84 -4.86 1.23
C ALA A 62 4.04 -5.66 1.72
N THR A 63 4.42 -6.65 0.93
CA THR A 63 5.61 -7.46 1.12
C THR A 63 6.60 -7.16 0.02
N THR A 64 7.83 -6.87 0.42
CA THR A 64 8.97 -6.71 -0.47
C THR A 64 9.85 -7.94 -0.36
N VAL A 65 10.18 -8.55 -1.48
CA VAL A 65 11.03 -9.73 -1.56
C VAL A 65 12.20 -9.46 -2.51
N VAL A 66 13.40 -9.80 -2.08
CA VAL A 66 14.60 -9.78 -2.94
C VAL A 66 15.20 -11.18 -3.01
N THR A 67 15.45 -11.62 -4.22
CA THR A 67 16.12 -12.88 -4.55
C THR A 67 17.33 -12.60 -5.43
N PHE A 68 18.11 -13.63 -5.75
CA PHE A 68 19.25 -13.51 -6.67
C PHE A 68 18.82 -13.18 -8.10
N GLU A 69 17.58 -13.50 -8.49
CA GLU A 69 17.08 -13.32 -9.85
C GLU A 69 16.21 -12.07 -10.01
N TYR A 70 15.45 -11.71 -8.98
CA TYR A 70 14.47 -10.63 -9.07
C TYR A 70 14.19 -9.92 -7.74
N PHE A 71 13.75 -8.69 -7.87
CA PHE A 71 13.03 -7.91 -6.88
C PHE A 71 11.52 -8.04 -7.10
N GLU A 72 10.74 -8.16 -6.03
CA GLU A 72 9.28 -8.13 -6.08
C GLU A 72 8.72 -7.25 -4.96
N PHE A 73 7.73 -6.45 -5.31
CA PHE A 73 6.87 -5.75 -4.34
C PHE A 73 5.42 -6.11 -4.62
N ARG A 74 4.72 -6.60 -3.62
CA ARG A 74 3.31 -7.00 -3.73
C ARG A 74 2.50 -6.41 -2.59
N PHE A 75 1.33 -5.88 -2.90
CA PHE A 75 0.35 -5.48 -1.90
C PHE A 75 -0.31 -6.71 -1.24
N ALA A 76 -1.18 -6.47 -0.26
CA ALA A 76 -1.90 -7.54 0.40
C ALA A 76 -2.74 -8.34 -0.60
N TYR A 77 -2.98 -9.62 -0.30
CA TYR A 77 -3.55 -10.60 -1.24
C TYR A 77 -2.67 -10.93 -2.47
N GLY A 78 -1.44 -10.42 -2.52
CA GLY A 78 -0.50 -10.72 -3.61
C GLY A 78 -0.73 -9.90 -4.89
N TRP A 79 -1.72 -9.00 -4.90
CA TRP A 79 -2.00 -8.08 -5.99
C TRP A 79 -2.52 -6.72 -5.44
N PRO A 80 -2.17 -5.58 -6.05
CA PRO A 80 -1.24 -5.41 -7.16
C PRO A 80 0.20 -5.81 -6.82
N ARG A 81 0.97 -6.22 -7.83
CA ARG A 81 2.40 -6.55 -7.68
C ARG A 81 3.22 -6.00 -8.83
N THR A 82 4.49 -5.72 -8.54
CA THR A 82 5.52 -5.37 -9.51
C THR A 82 6.73 -6.25 -9.28
N ARG A 83 7.25 -6.83 -10.36
CA ARG A 83 8.44 -7.69 -10.34
C ARG A 83 9.45 -7.12 -11.33
N LEU A 84 10.71 -7.07 -10.91
CA LEU A 84 11.80 -6.52 -11.70
C LEU A 84 12.97 -7.51 -11.66
N PRO A 85 13.45 -8.00 -12.82
CA PRO A 85 14.68 -8.79 -12.88
C PRO A 85 15.86 -8.00 -12.30
N ARG A 86 16.77 -8.70 -11.62
CA ARG A 86 17.99 -8.11 -11.06
C ARG A 86 18.84 -7.42 -12.13
N SER A 87 18.90 -8.00 -13.31
CA SER A 87 19.61 -7.47 -14.48
C SER A 87 19.07 -6.12 -14.97
N GLU A 88 17.83 -5.77 -14.63
CA GLU A 88 17.24 -4.48 -15.00
C GLU A 88 17.51 -3.39 -13.95
N ILE A 89 18.06 -3.71 -12.79
CA ILE A 89 18.36 -2.77 -11.71
C ILE A 89 19.75 -2.19 -11.94
N LEU A 90 19.83 -0.90 -12.27
CA LEU A 90 21.11 -0.21 -12.45
C LEU A 90 21.67 0.34 -11.14
N SER A 91 20.80 0.90 -10.31
CA SER A 91 21.20 1.45 -9.01
C SER A 91 20.00 1.57 -8.07
N GLN A 92 20.29 1.69 -6.78
CA GLN A 92 19.33 1.94 -5.73
C GLN A 92 19.81 3.05 -4.81
N GLU A 93 18.89 3.89 -4.34
CA GLU A 93 19.18 4.98 -3.43
C GLU A 93 18.10 5.05 -2.34
N ILE A 94 18.51 5.24 -1.09
CA ILE A 94 17.57 5.52 -0.01
C ILE A 94 17.13 6.98 -0.15
N THR A 95 15.83 7.20 -0.25
CA THR A 95 15.26 8.53 -0.43
C THR A 95 14.04 8.73 0.46
N GLU A 96 13.69 9.98 0.71
CA GLU A 96 12.43 10.34 1.34
C GLU A 96 11.48 10.98 0.33
N ILE A 97 10.30 10.40 0.17
CA ILE A 97 9.20 11.06 -0.55
C ILE A 97 8.18 11.58 0.46
N SER A 98 7.81 12.85 0.33
CA SER A 98 6.80 13.51 1.14
C SER A 98 5.51 12.70 1.26
N GLY A 99 4.90 12.70 2.46
CA GLY A 99 3.62 12.04 2.70
C GLY A 99 2.48 12.62 1.85
N TRP A 100 2.61 13.86 1.37
CA TRP A 100 1.64 14.53 0.51
C TRP A 100 1.48 13.87 -0.87
N VAL A 101 2.51 13.15 -1.36
CA VAL A 101 2.41 12.35 -2.59
C VAL A 101 1.42 11.18 -2.40
N GLY A 102 1.19 10.79 -1.14
CA GLY A 102 0.21 9.81 -0.74
C GLY A 102 0.76 8.39 -0.68
N THR A 103 -0.18 7.43 -0.71
CA THR A 103 0.08 6.00 -0.62
C THR A 103 -0.59 5.27 -1.81
N GLY A 104 -0.29 3.99 -1.96
CA GLY A 104 -0.69 3.14 -3.07
C GLY A 104 0.30 3.18 -4.22
N ILE A 105 -0.24 3.13 -5.44
CA ILE A 105 0.51 3.19 -6.71
C ILE A 105 0.30 4.57 -7.30
N ARG A 106 1.37 5.33 -7.50
CA ARG A 106 1.30 6.73 -7.95
C ARG A 106 2.32 7.00 -9.04
N GLY A 107 1.92 7.77 -10.05
CA GLY A 107 2.86 8.33 -11.01
C GLY A 107 3.73 9.39 -10.32
N VAL A 108 5.04 9.31 -10.52
CA VAL A 108 6.01 10.32 -10.09
C VAL A 108 6.91 10.65 -11.28
N SER A 109 7.61 11.78 -11.24
CA SER A 109 8.54 12.12 -12.32
C SER A 109 9.51 10.97 -12.60
N GLY A 110 9.55 10.52 -13.86
CA GLY A 110 10.40 9.41 -14.30
C GLY A 110 9.93 8.00 -13.94
N GLY A 111 8.74 7.79 -13.35
CA GLY A 111 8.21 6.44 -13.13
C GLY A 111 7.10 6.33 -12.10
N TRP A 112 7.23 5.36 -11.19
CA TRP A 112 6.15 4.98 -10.26
C TRP A 112 6.63 4.96 -8.82
N LEU A 113 5.76 5.38 -7.90
CA LEU A 113 5.87 5.19 -6.46
C LEU A 113 4.90 4.10 -6.03
N TRP A 114 5.41 3.10 -5.30
CA TRP A 114 4.65 2.03 -4.69
C TRP A 114 4.90 2.06 -3.19
N ARG A 115 3.89 2.43 -2.40
CA ARG A 115 4.05 2.70 -0.96
C ARG A 115 2.79 2.36 -0.17
N VAL A 116 2.92 1.74 1.00
CA VAL A 116 1.79 1.54 1.92
C VAL A 116 1.59 2.75 2.83
N TRP A 117 2.66 3.21 3.48
CA TRP A 117 2.68 4.36 4.39
C TRP A 117 4.12 4.87 4.54
N GLY A 118 4.31 5.98 5.26
CA GLY A 118 5.62 6.50 5.66
C GLY A 118 6.27 7.38 4.60
N ARG A 119 7.45 7.90 4.92
CA ARG A 119 8.24 8.78 4.04
C ARG A 119 9.48 8.11 3.48
N SER A 120 10.04 7.15 4.21
CA SER A 120 11.22 6.39 3.81
C SER A 120 10.93 5.50 2.61
N CYS A 121 11.82 5.54 1.62
CA CYS A 121 11.73 4.79 0.39
C CYS A 121 13.11 4.33 -0.08
N VAL A 122 13.11 3.34 -0.96
CA VAL A 122 14.24 3.00 -1.81
C VAL A 122 13.85 3.26 -3.26
N GLU A 123 14.57 4.13 -3.92
CA GLU A 123 14.42 4.42 -5.33
C GLU A 123 15.32 3.49 -6.14
N ILE A 124 14.71 2.76 -7.07
CA ILE A 124 15.38 1.83 -7.98
C ILE A 124 15.42 2.45 -9.37
N ARG A 125 16.61 2.66 -9.92
CA ARG A 125 16.80 3.08 -11.31
C ARG A 125 16.89 1.86 -12.21
N LYS A 126 16.08 1.85 -13.28
CA LYS A 126 15.98 0.75 -14.23
C LYS A 126 16.85 0.98 -15.46
N ALA A 127 17.25 -0.11 -16.11
CA ALA A 127 18.01 -0.08 -17.36
C ALA A 127 17.35 0.74 -18.48
N ASN A 128 16.01 0.81 -18.49
CA ASN A 128 15.25 1.62 -19.45
C ASN A 128 15.13 3.11 -19.08
N GLY A 129 15.91 3.60 -18.12
CA GLY A 129 15.93 5.00 -17.68
C GLY A 129 14.77 5.41 -16.75
N LYS A 130 13.77 4.54 -16.54
CA LYS A 130 12.67 4.81 -15.61
C LYS A 130 13.09 4.49 -14.17
N ARG A 131 12.35 5.06 -13.21
CA ARG A 131 12.54 4.77 -11.78
C ARG A 131 11.34 4.07 -11.15
N LEU A 132 11.59 3.25 -10.14
CA LEU A 132 10.58 2.68 -9.26
C LEU A 132 10.93 3.05 -7.83
N VAL A 133 10.09 3.86 -7.20
CA VAL A 133 10.26 4.24 -5.79
C VAL A 133 9.41 3.33 -4.92
N VAL A 134 10.03 2.69 -3.95
CA VAL A 134 9.42 1.66 -3.11
C VAL A 134 9.40 2.15 -1.66
N GLY A 135 8.21 2.38 -1.11
CA GLY A 135 8.05 2.67 0.31
C GLY A 135 8.38 1.45 1.15
N THR A 136 9.17 1.64 2.20
CA THR A 136 9.56 0.59 3.14
C THR A 136 9.79 1.20 4.52
N ASN A 137 9.51 0.41 5.57
CA ASN A 137 9.88 0.72 6.96
C ASN A 137 11.30 0.27 7.31
N ASP A 138 11.99 -0.41 6.40
CA ASP A 138 13.37 -0.86 6.50
C ASP A 138 14.12 -0.52 5.20
N PRO A 139 14.48 0.76 4.98
CA PRO A 139 15.17 1.20 3.77
C PRO A 139 16.61 0.69 3.69
N GLU A 140 17.32 0.59 4.83
CA GLU A 140 18.69 0.10 4.88
C GLU A 140 18.77 -1.40 4.55
N GLY A 141 17.88 -2.23 5.12
CA GLY A 141 17.83 -3.65 4.82
C GLY A 141 17.49 -3.93 3.35
N LEU A 142 16.50 -3.21 2.81
CA LEU A 142 16.14 -3.32 1.40
C LEU A 142 17.29 -2.87 0.49
N SER A 143 17.92 -1.72 0.76
CA SER A 143 19.05 -1.22 -0.04
C SER A 143 20.24 -2.18 -0.04
N ARG A 144 20.54 -2.78 1.13
CA ARG A 144 21.61 -3.78 1.27
C ARG A 144 21.31 -5.05 0.49
N ALA A 145 20.08 -5.57 0.57
CA ALA A 145 19.66 -6.73 -0.22
C ALA A 145 19.62 -6.44 -1.73
N LEU A 146 19.40 -5.18 -2.11
CA LEU A 146 19.51 -4.76 -3.49
C LEU A 146 20.98 -4.68 -3.98
N ASN A 147 21.96 -4.61 -3.08
CA ASN A 147 23.38 -4.53 -3.44
C ASN A 147 24.15 -5.86 -3.37
N SER A 148 23.51 -6.91 -2.85
CA SER A 148 24.11 -8.24 -2.66
C SER A 148 24.09 -9.09 -3.92
#